data_AF-A0A1Y0H5B4-F1
#
_entry.id   AF-A0A1Y0H5B4-F1
#
_cell.length_a   1.000
_cell.length_b   1.000
_cell.length_c   1.000
_cell.angle_alpha   90.00
_cell.angle_beta   90.00
_cell.angle_gamma   90.00
#
_symmetry.space_group_name_H-M   'P 1'
#
loop_
_entity.id
_entity.type
_entity.pdbx_description
1 polymer ?
#
loop_
_entity_poly.entity_id
_entity_poly.type
_entity_poly.pdbx_seq_one_letter_code
_entity_poly.pdbx_strand_id
1 'polypeptide(L)'
;MRLKVIVTALVVTGLAGLLLLALQFRDVPPQNAPARVKAQYGQRLLVGFSLTAMVWLGAAWGAMLIARQARVEFIEGEREALKNLIEGSLKDHQNRANRSE
;
A
#
# COMPACT_ATOMS: atom_id res chain seq x y z
N MET A 1 0.26 0.62 -13.02
CA MET A 1 1.73 0.38 -12.91
C MET A 1 2.44 1.47 -12.11
N ARG A 2 2.48 2.74 -12.54
CA ARG A 2 3.23 3.83 -11.86
C ARG A 2 2.84 4.05 -10.38
N LEU A 3 1.56 3.99 -10.05
CA LEU A 3 1.07 4.13 -8.67
C LEU A 3 1.64 3.05 -7.73
N LYS A 4 1.67 1.79 -8.18
CA LYS A 4 2.25 0.68 -7.42
C LYS A 4 3.72 0.93 -7.11
N VAL A 5 4.50 1.37 -8.11
CA VAL A 5 5.92 1.72 -7.95
C VAL A 5 6.12 2.84 -6.94
N ILE A 6 5.32 3.91 -7.01
CA ILE A 6 5.40 5.05 -6.07
C ILE A 6 5.10 4.59 -4.64
N VAL A 7 4.05 3.80 -4.45
CA VAL A 7 3.67 3.30 -3.12
C VAL A 7 4.72 2.36 -2.56
N THR A 8 5.29 1.46 -3.38
CA THR A 8 6.39 0.59 -2.97
C THR A 8 7.63 1.41 -2.59
N ALA A 9 7.98 2.43 -3.37
CA ALA A 9 9.09 3.32 -3.05
C ALA A 9 8.87 4.08 -1.72
N LEU A 10 7.64 4.54 -1.46
CA LEU A 10 7.26 5.16 -0.18
C LEU A 10 7.41 4.18 0.99
N VAL A 11 6.99 2.92 0.82
CA VAL A 11 7.13 1.88 1.88
C VAL A 11 8.60 1.59 2.15
N VAL A 12 9.42 1.41 1.11
CA VAL A 12 10.87 1.17 1.26
C VAL A 12 11.54 2.36 1.94
N THR A 13 11.19 3.58 1.53
CA THR A 13 11.70 4.82 2.14
C THR A 13 11.25 4.93 3.60
N GLY A 14 9.99 4.60 3.91
CA GLY A 14 9.46 4.60 5.27
C GLY A 14 10.14 3.59 6.18
N LEU A 15 10.47 2.40 5.67
CA LEU A 15 11.25 1.39 6.40
C LEU A 15 12.68 1.86 6.67
N ALA A 16 13.35 2.40 5.66
CA ALA A 16 14.68 2.98 5.82
C ALA A 16 14.66 4.15 6.84
N GLY A 17 13.63 5.00 6.77
CA GLY A 17 13.41 6.10 7.72
C GLY A 17 13.24 5.61 9.16
N LEU A 18 12.48 4.53 9.40
CA LEU A 18 12.35 3.93 10.73
C LEU A 18 13.67 3.39 11.25
N LEU A 19 14.47 2.72 10.41
CA LEU A 19 15.80 2.24 10.80
C LEU A 19 16.74 3.40 11.14
N LEU A 20 16.75 4.44 10.31
CA LEU A 20 17.56 5.64 10.56
C LEU A 20 17.14 6.35 11.85
N LEU A 21 15.83 6.47 12.10
CA LEU A 21 15.30 7.03 13.34
C LEU A 21 15.75 6.20 14.55
N ALA A 22 15.61 4.87 14.49
CA ALA A 22 16.03 3.98 15.56
C ALA A 22 17.54 4.07 15.85
N LEU A 23 18.37 4.19 14.80
CA LEU A 23 19.82 4.36 14.93
C LEU A 23 20.19 5.73 15.50
N GLN A 24 19.53 6.80 15.04
CA GLN A 24 19.84 8.18 15.45
C GLN A 24 19.43 8.48 16.90
N PHE A 25 18.38 7.83 17.40
CA PHE A 25 17.84 8.04 18.75
C PHE A 25 18.19 6.91 19.73
N ARG A 26 19.22 6.11 19.42
CA ARG A 26 19.73 5.06 20.31
C ARG A 26 20.31 5.64 21.61
N ASP A 27 21.01 6.76 21.50
CA ASP A 27 21.69 7.39 22.63
C ASP A 27 20.79 8.44 23.29
N VAL A 28 20.01 7.97 24.27
CA VAL A 28 19.12 8.81 25.07
C VAL A 28 19.97 9.68 26.02
N PRO A 29 19.73 11.01 26.09
CA PRO A 29 20.46 11.87 27.01
C PRO A 29 20.25 11.44 28.47
N PRO A 30 21.30 11.45 29.32
CA PRO A 30 21.21 11.02 30.71
C PRO A 30 20.21 11.84 31.51
N GLN A 31 19.62 11.25 32.56
CA GLN A 31 18.58 11.91 33.37
C GLN A 31 19.04 13.23 34.00
N ASN A 32 20.34 13.38 34.26
CA ASN A 32 20.92 14.59 34.86
C ASN A 32 21.34 15.64 33.81
N ALA A 33 21.07 15.41 32.52
CA ALA A 33 21.41 16.35 31.46
C ALA A 33 20.65 17.68 31.62
N PRO A 34 21.27 18.82 31.22
CA PRO A 34 20.61 20.12 31.24
C PRO A 34 19.28 20.11 30.48
N ALA A 35 18.27 20.82 30.98
CA ALA A 35 16.93 20.88 30.37
C ALA A 35 16.96 21.26 28.88
N ARG A 36 17.89 22.15 28.49
CA ARG A 36 18.10 22.56 27.09
C ARG A 36 18.49 21.39 26.18
N VAL A 37 19.31 20.46 26.67
CA VAL A 37 19.76 19.28 25.90
C VAL A 37 18.59 18.31 25.70
N LYS A 38 17.78 18.10 26.74
CA LYS A 38 16.56 17.28 26.66
C LYS A 38 15.53 17.88 25.69
N ALA A 39 15.33 19.18 25.72
CA ALA A 39 14.42 19.88 24.81
C ALA A 39 14.85 19.75 23.34
N GLN A 40 16.14 19.93 23.05
CA GLN A 40 16.68 19.76 21.70
C GLN A 40 16.55 18.32 21.20
N TYR A 41 16.79 17.34 22.07
CA TYR A 41 16.59 15.92 21.75
C TYR A 41 15.12 15.63 21.42
N GLY A 42 14.19 16.09 22.28
CA GLY A 42 12.75 15.90 22.08
C GLY A 42 12.25 16.56 20.79
N GLN A 43 12.73 17.77 20.47
CA GLN A 43 12.38 18.44 19.22
C GLN A 43 12.87 17.67 17.99
N ARG A 44 14.11 17.18 17.99
CA ARG A 44 14.64 16.36 16.89
C ARG A 44 13.85 15.07 16.72
N LEU A 45 13.49 14.43 17.83
CA LEU A 45 12.68 13.20 17.82
C LEU A 45 11.30 13.45 17.23
N LEU A 46 10.62 14.52 17.65
CA LEU A 46 9.31 14.89 17.13
C LEU A 46 9.35 15.20 15.63
N VAL A 47 10.40 15.90 15.16
CA VAL A 47 10.58 16.20 13.74
C VAL A 47 10.85 14.91 12.95
N GLY A 48 11.74 14.05 13.42
CA GLY A 48 12.03 12.77 12.75
C GLY A 48 10.80 11.85 12.72
N PHE A 49 10.07 11.79 13.82
CA PHE A 49 8.82 11.03 13.92
C PHE A 49 7.75 11.56 12.99
N SER A 50 7.52 12.88 12.96
CA SER A 50 6.47 13.48 12.12
C SER A 50 6.75 13.28 10.63
N LEU A 51 8.01 13.46 10.20
CA LEU A 51 8.42 13.18 8.82
C LEU A 51 8.19 11.71 8.46
N THR A 52 8.60 10.79 9.33
CA THR A 52 8.39 9.35 9.11
C THR A 52 6.90 9.02 9.04
N ALA A 53 6.09 9.57 9.96
CA ALA A 53 4.65 9.39 9.98
C ALA A 53 3.98 9.90 8.69
N MET A 54 4.38 11.05 8.16
CA MET A 54 3.86 11.58 6.90
C MET A 54 4.12 10.64 5.72
N VAL A 55 5.30 10.03 5.64
CA VAL A 55 5.63 9.04 4.60
C VAL A 55 4.70 7.83 4.68
N TRP A 56 4.47 7.32 5.89
CA TRP A 56 3.57 6.19 6.12
C TRP A 56 2.11 6.50 5.83
N LEU A 57 1.64 7.71 6.17
CA LEU A 57 0.29 8.16 5.81
C LEU A 57 0.12 8.25 4.29
N GLY A 58 1.13 8.77 3.58
CA GLY A 58 1.14 8.80 2.12
C GLY A 58 1.11 7.40 1.51
N ALA A 59 1.90 6.48 2.06
CA ALA A 59 1.91 5.08 1.63
C ALA A 59 0.55 4.40 1.86
N ALA A 60 -0.07 4.60 3.03
CA ALA A 60 -1.39 4.06 3.36
C ALA A 60 -2.48 4.59 2.42
N TRP A 61 -2.46 5.90 2.13
CA TRP A 61 -3.37 6.51 1.18
C TRP A 61 -3.23 5.91 -0.23
N GLY A 62 -1.98 5.78 -0.70
CA GLY A 62 -1.70 5.18 -2.00
C GLY A 62 -2.11 3.70 -2.06
N ALA A 63 -1.90 2.94 -0.98
CA ALA A 63 -2.35 1.55 -0.88
C ALA A 63 -3.88 1.44 -0.97
N MET A 64 -4.62 2.36 -0.34
CA MET A 64 -6.09 2.41 -0.43
C MET A 64 -6.55 2.64 -1.88
N LEU A 65 -5.88 3.52 -2.63
CA LEU A 65 -6.18 3.76 -4.04
C LEU A 65 -5.90 2.53 -4.90
N ILE A 66 -4.79 1.84 -4.65
CA ILE A 66 -4.46 0.57 -5.34
C ILE A 66 -5.53 -0.49 -5.06
N ALA A 67 -5.96 -0.62 -3.80
CA ALA A 67 -7.01 -1.57 -3.42
C ALA A 67 -8.34 -1.26 -4.10
N ARG A 68 -8.68 0.03 -4.26
CA ARG A 68 -9.86 0.45 -5.03
C ARG A 68 -9.76 0.09 -6.51
N GLN A 69 -8.61 0.35 -7.14
CA GLN A 69 -8.39 -0.04 -8.54
C GLN A 69 -8.50 -1.54 -8.74
N ALA A 70 -7.86 -2.33 -7.87
CA ALA A 70 -7.90 -3.79 -7.93
C ALA A 70 -9.33 -4.35 -7.79
N ARG A 71 -10.18 -3.72 -6.96
CA ARG A 71 -11.60 -4.12 -6.85
C ARG A 71 -12.38 -3.88 -8.13
N VAL A 72 -12.19 -2.74 -8.79
CA VAL A 72 -12.89 -2.43 -10.05
C VAL A 72 -12.44 -3.41 -11.14
N GLU A 73 -11.12 -3.61 -11.26
CA GLU A 73 -10.51 -4.52 -12.23
C GLU A 73 -10.99 -5.97 -12.02
N PHE A 74 -11.17 -6.39 -10.77
CA PHE A 74 -11.72 -7.71 -10.43
C PHE A 74 -13.19 -7.85 -10.86
N ILE A 75 -14.03 -6.85 -10.60
CA ILE A 75 -15.46 -6.88 -10.98
C ILE A 75 -15.63 -6.91 -12.51
N GLU A 76 -14.83 -6.14 -13.23
CA GLU A 76 -14.84 -6.14 -14.70
C GLU A 76 -14.41 -7.51 -15.25
N GLY A 77 -13.34 -8.10 -14.69
CA GLY A 77 -12.89 -9.44 -15.06
C GLY A 77 -13.92 -10.53 -14.80
N GLU A 78 -14.61 -10.49 -13.65
CA GLU A 78 -15.70 -11.43 -13.35
C GLU A 78 -16.87 -11.30 -14.33
N ARG A 79 -17.21 -10.08 -14.74
CA ARG A 79 -18.28 -9.83 -15.71
C ARG A 79 -17.94 -10.42 -17.08
N GLU A 80 -16.70 -10.24 -17.54
CA GLU A 80 -16.23 -10.85 -18.78
C GLU A 80 -16.20 -12.38 -18.70
N ALA A 81 -15.73 -12.94 -17.58
CA ALA A 81 -15.72 -14.38 -17.36
C ALA A 81 -17.13 -14.98 -17.38
N LEU A 82 -18.10 -14.33 -16.71
CA LEU A 82 -19.51 -14.72 -16.75
C LEU A 82 -20.09 -14.66 -18.16
N LYS A 83 -19.79 -13.60 -18.92
CA LYS A 83 -20.24 -13.47 -20.30
C LYS A 83 -19.69 -14.62 -21.16
N ASN A 84 -18.40 -14.94 -21.03
CA ASN A 84 -17.77 -16.04 -21.75
C ASN A 84 -18.36 -17.41 -21.37
N LEU A 85 -18.71 -17.63 -20.10
CA LEU A 85 -19.38 -18.85 -19.64
C LEU A 85 -20.80 -18.98 -20.23
N ILE A 86 -21.55 -17.88 -20.28
CA ILE A 86 -22.90 -17.87 -20.86
C ILE A 86 -22.83 -18.12 -22.37
N GLU A 87 -21.96 -17.43 -23.10
CA GLU A 87 -21.77 -17.64 -24.53
C GLU A 87 -21.27 -19.06 -24.84
N GLY A 88 -20.33 -19.58 -24.04
CA GLY A 88 -19.87 -20.96 -24.15
C GLY A 88 -20.99 -21.97 -23.93
N SER A 89 -21.80 -21.80 -22.88
CA SER A 89 -22.95 -22.66 -22.57
C SER A 89 -24.02 -22.63 -23.67
N LEU A 90 -24.34 -21.45 -24.20
CA LEU A 90 -25.28 -21.27 -25.31
C LEU A 90 -24.81 -21.97 -26.58
N LYS A 91 -23.52 -21.87 -26.90
CA LYS A 91 -22.91 -22.53 -28.05
C LYS A 91 -22.93 -24.06 -27.91
N ASP A 92 -22.73 -24.56 -26.69
CA ASP A 92 -22.83 -25.99 -26.39
C ASP A 92 -24.26 -26.52 -26.51
N HIS A 93 -25.27 -25.74 -26.11
CA HIS A 93 -26.68 -26.10 -26.28
C HIS A 93 -27.10 -26.09 -27.77
N GLN A 94 -26.68 -25.09 -28.54
CA GLN A 94 -26.91 -25.08 -30.00
C GLN A 94 -26.23 -26.26 -30.70
N ASN A 95 -24.99 -26.58 -30.34
CA ASN A 95 -24.28 -27.71 -30.92
C ASN A 95 -24.90 -29.06 -30.54
N ARG A 96 -25.51 -29.19 -29.36
CA ARG A 96 -26.27 -30.39 -28.99
C ARG A 96 -27.58 -30.50 -29.77
N ALA A 97 -28.32 -29.40 -29.93
CA ALA A 97 -29.56 -29.38 -30.72
C ALA A 97 -29.32 -29.76 -32.19
N ASN A 98 -28.25 -29.26 -32.80
CA ASN A 98 -27.90 -29.58 -34.19
C ASN A 98 -27.32 -30.99 -34.39
N ARG A 99 -26.96 -31.72 -33.32
CA ARG A 99 -26.51 -33.13 -33.40
C ARG A 99 -27.65 -34.13 -33.20
N SER A 100 -28.82 -33.65 -32.78
CA SER A 100 -30.02 -34.46 -32.59
C SER A 100 -30.99 -34.43 -33.77
N GLU A 101 -30.68 -33.67 -34.82
CA GLU A 101 -31.25 -33.77 -36.17
C GLU A 101 -30.34 -34.61 -37.07
#